data_AF-A0A7T8GRS5-F1
#
_entry.id   AF-A0A7T8GRS5-F1
#
_cell.length_a   1.000
_cell.length_b   1.000
_cell.length_c   1.000
_cell.angle_alpha   90.00
_cell.angle_beta   90.00
_cell.angle_gamma   90.00
#
_symmetry.space_group_name_H-M   'P 1'
#
loop_
_entity.id
_entity.type
_entity.pdbx_description
1 polymer ?
#
loop_
_entity_poly.entity_id
_entity_poly.type
_entity_poly.pdbx_seq_one_letter_code
_entity_poly.pdbx_strand_id
1 'polypeptide(L)'
;GITLQHIPGLLALCRDGESAEDFLKMSPEQILLRWVNFHLERAGSDRRVNNFSKDIRDSEAYSHLLSQIAPREAGVNTSALQINDLIQRAEEMLNQADKLECRSFVTSGDVVNGVEKLNLAFVANLFNNYPGLDDPEGENEFVIEETREEK
;
A
#
# COMPACT_ATOMS: atom_id res chain seq x y z
N GLY A 1 -4.87 -20.00 5.28
CA GLY A 1 -5.03 -18.76 4.51
C GLY A 1 -5.04 -17.63 5.51
N ILE A 2 -4.29 -16.56 5.27
CA ILE A 2 -4.29 -15.39 6.15
C ILE A 2 -5.61 -14.65 5.89
N THR A 3 -6.51 -14.63 6.88
CA THR A 3 -7.75 -13.86 6.81
C THR A 3 -7.41 -12.41 7.16
N LEU A 4 -7.76 -11.47 6.27
CA LEU A 4 -7.51 -10.02 6.41
C LEU A 4 -7.96 -9.42 7.75
N GLN A 5 -8.86 -10.09 8.48
CA GLN A 5 -9.43 -9.69 9.77
C GLN A 5 -8.40 -9.56 10.92
N HIS A 6 -7.17 -10.06 10.76
CA HIS A 6 -6.15 -10.04 11.82
C HIS A 6 -5.07 -8.95 11.63
N ILE A 7 -5.24 -8.01 10.69
CA ILE A 7 -4.27 -6.94 10.46
C ILE A 7 -4.59 -5.78 11.41
N PRO A 8 -3.70 -5.46 12.38
CA PRO A 8 -3.88 -4.30 13.25
C PRO A 8 -4.00 -3.01 12.43
N GLY A 9 -4.89 -2.11 12.84
CA GLY A 9 -5.10 -0.84 12.15
C GLY A 9 -5.81 -0.94 10.79
N LEU A 10 -6.24 -2.12 10.33
CA LEU A 10 -6.90 -2.25 9.01
C LEU A 10 -8.16 -1.40 8.87
N LEU A 11 -8.90 -1.21 9.97
CA LEU A 11 -10.08 -0.35 10.01
C LEU A 11 -9.76 1.14 9.78
N ALA A 12 -8.50 1.57 9.88
CA ALA A 12 -8.09 2.92 9.49
C ALA A 12 -8.29 3.19 7.99
N LEU A 13 -8.51 2.15 7.18
CA LEU A 13 -8.85 2.26 5.75
C LEU A 13 -10.36 2.40 5.48
N CYS A 14 -11.20 2.31 6.52
CA CYS A 14 -12.63 2.58 6.41
C CYS A 14 -12.85 4.08 6.16
N ARG A 15 -13.78 4.40 5.27
CA ARG A 15 -14.17 5.80 4.99
C ARG A 15 -15.29 6.24 5.92
N ASP A 16 -15.46 7.55 6.06
CA ASP A 16 -16.56 8.12 6.85
C ASP A 16 -17.93 7.61 6.36
N GLY A 17 -18.71 7.06 7.30
CA GLY A 17 -20.04 6.52 7.02
C GLY A 17 -20.06 5.12 6.41
N GLU A 18 -18.91 4.48 6.26
CA GLU A 18 -18.82 3.08 5.82
C GLU A 18 -18.84 2.11 7.00
N SER A 19 -19.56 1.00 6.85
CA SER A 19 -19.56 -0.05 7.86
C SER A 19 -18.31 -0.95 7.72
N ALA A 20 -17.78 -1.42 8.85
CA ALA A 20 -16.68 -2.40 8.85
C ALA A 20 -17.06 -3.68 8.09
N GLU A 21 -18.34 -4.06 8.10
CA GLU A 21 -18.83 -5.23 7.36
C GLU A 21 -18.73 -5.03 5.84
N ASP A 22 -19.07 -3.84 5.32
CA ASP A 22 -18.96 -3.52 3.89
C ASP A 22 -17.50 -3.46 3.44
N PHE A 23 -16.63 -2.92 4.29
CA PHE A 23 -15.18 -2.94 4.07
C PHE A 23 -14.63 -4.37 3.98
N LEU A 24 -15.05 -5.26 4.89
CA LEU A 24 -14.60 -6.67 4.89
C LEU A 24 -15.13 -7.50 3.70
N LYS A 25 -16.16 -7.02 2.99
CA LYS A 25 -16.68 -7.62 1.75
C LYS A 25 -15.88 -7.24 0.51
N MET A 26 -14.95 -6.27 0.62
CA MET A 26 -14.13 -5.83 -0.50
C MET A 26 -13.18 -6.93 -1.00
N SER A 27 -12.87 -6.90 -2.29
CA SER A 27 -11.84 -7.78 -2.84
C SER A 27 -10.46 -7.37 -2.31
N PRO A 28 -9.49 -8.31 -2.26
CA PRO A 28 -8.12 -8.00 -1.85
C PRO A 28 -7.50 -6.84 -2.64
N GLU A 29 -7.76 -6.78 -3.95
CA GLU A 29 -7.27 -5.69 -4.80
C GLU A 29 -7.85 -4.33 -4.38
N GLN A 30 -9.16 -4.27 -4.09
CA GLN A 30 -9.79 -3.02 -3.67
C GLN A 30 -9.27 -2.54 -2.31
N ILE A 31 -8.98 -3.45 -1.39
CA ILE A 31 -8.36 -3.13 -0.10
C ILE A 31 -6.96 -2.56 -0.32
N LEU A 32 -6.15 -3.19 -1.20
CA LEU A 32 -4.82 -2.68 -1.53
C LEU A 32 -4.87 -1.32 -2.21
N LEU A 33 -5.84 -1.06 -3.10
CA LEU A 33 -6.03 0.26 -3.69
C LEU A 33 -6.34 1.33 -2.64
N ARG A 34 -7.16 1.01 -1.63
CA ARG A 34 -7.41 1.93 -0.51
C ARG A 34 -6.17 2.18 0.31
N TRP A 35 -5.44 1.11 0.63
CA TRP A 35 -4.20 1.19 1.39
C TRP A 35 -3.14 2.06 0.70
N VAL A 36 -2.95 1.90 -0.61
CA VAL A 36 -2.03 2.75 -1.38
C VAL A 36 -2.47 4.21 -1.31
N ASN A 37 -3.75 4.50 -1.57
CA ASN A 37 -4.25 5.87 -1.57
C ASN A 37 -4.21 6.55 -0.21
N PHE A 38 -4.45 5.80 0.87
CA PHE A 38 -4.30 6.27 2.25
C PHE A 38 -2.89 6.81 2.51
N HIS A 39 -1.87 6.05 2.08
CA HIS A 39 -0.47 6.49 2.21
C HIS A 39 -0.10 7.63 1.25
N LEU A 40 -0.63 7.64 0.03
CA LEU A 40 -0.43 8.77 -0.88
C LEU A 40 -0.99 10.09 -0.31
N GLU A 41 -2.13 10.02 0.36
CA GLU A 41 -2.73 11.17 1.04
C GLU A 41 -1.87 11.67 2.20
N ARG A 42 -1.38 10.75 3.05
CA ARG A 42 -0.43 11.08 4.13
C ARG A 42 0.89 11.65 3.61
N ALA A 43 1.32 11.26 2.42
CA ALA A 43 2.48 11.84 1.74
C ALA A 43 2.22 13.25 1.15
N GLY A 44 0.98 13.75 1.23
CA GLY A 44 0.58 15.01 0.59
C GLY A 44 0.53 14.95 -0.93
N SER A 45 0.40 13.76 -1.52
CA SER A 45 0.29 13.58 -2.97
C SER A 45 -1.15 13.80 -3.43
N ASP A 46 -1.33 14.57 -4.51
CA ASP A 46 -2.62 14.73 -5.19
C ASP A 46 -2.98 13.51 -6.07
N ARG A 47 -2.02 12.61 -6.31
CA ARG A 47 -2.24 11.40 -7.12
C ARG A 47 -3.18 10.45 -6.40
N ARG A 48 -4.05 9.79 -7.15
CA ARG A 48 -4.87 8.67 -6.69
C ARG A 48 -4.78 7.52 -7.69
N VAL A 49 -4.59 6.31 -7.16
CA VAL A 49 -4.44 5.06 -7.91
C VAL A 49 -5.76 4.32 -7.89
N ASN A 50 -6.28 3.96 -9.07
CA ASN A 50 -7.53 3.23 -9.24
C ASN A 50 -7.33 1.85 -9.85
N ASN A 51 -6.10 1.53 -10.26
CA ASN A 51 -5.71 0.25 -10.85
C ASN A 51 -4.19 0.04 -10.68
N PHE A 52 -3.75 -1.22 -10.67
CA PHE A 52 -2.32 -1.59 -10.63
C PHE A 52 -1.71 -1.76 -12.03
N SER A 53 -2.26 -1.11 -13.04
CA SER A 53 -1.77 -1.16 -14.42
C SER A 53 -1.34 0.22 -14.90
N LYS A 54 -2.26 1.06 -15.35
CA LYS A 54 -1.98 2.40 -15.90
C LYS A 54 -1.49 3.40 -14.85
N ASP A 55 -2.08 3.40 -13.66
CA ASP A 55 -1.90 4.50 -12.69
C ASP A 55 -0.55 4.45 -11.96
N ILE A 56 0.16 3.32 -12.07
CA ILE A 56 1.44 3.05 -11.39
C ILE A 56 2.68 3.12 -12.30
N ARG A 57 2.50 3.28 -13.62
CA ARG A 57 3.55 3.03 -14.64
C ARG A 57 4.73 3.98 -14.56
N ASP A 58 4.50 5.18 -14.03
CA ASP A 58 5.50 6.22 -13.89
C ASP A 58 6.25 6.15 -12.55
N SER A 59 5.98 5.13 -11.72
CA SER A 59 6.61 4.88 -10.41
C SER A 59 6.47 6.01 -9.39
N GLU A 60 5.67 7.04 -9.66
CA GLU A 60 5.47 8.18 -8.76
C GLU A 60 4.72 7.72 -7.49
N ALA A 61 3.59 7.02 -7.70
CA ALA A 61 2.81 6.46 -6.60
C ALA A 61 3.64 5.49 -5.73
N TYR A 62 4.44 4.63 -6.36
CA TYR A 62 5.30 3.70 -5.62
C TYR A 62 6.38 4.41 -4.81
N SER A 63 6.98 5.47 -5.36
CA SER A 63 8.04 6.21 -4.67
C SER A 63 7.51 6.89 -3.40
N HIS A 64 6.33 7.51 -3.48
CA HIS A 64 5.66 8.07 -2.30
C HIS A 64 5.26 6.99 -1.31
N LEU A 65 4.62 5.92 -1.77
CA LEU A 65 4.21 4.79 -0.92
C LEU A 65 5.39 4.21 -0.13
N LEU A 66 6.49 3.88 -0.81
CA LEU A 66 7.70 3.35 -0.17
C LEU A 66 8.24 4.29 0.90
N SER A 67 8.26 5.60 0.63
CA SER A 67 8.73 6.60 1.59
C SER A 67 7.84 6.74 2.83
N GLN A 68 6.55 6.40 2.72
CA GLN A 68 5.60 6.46 3.85
C GLN A 68 5.66 5.23 4.73
N ILE A 69 5.79 4.05 4.13
CA ILE A 69 5.70 2.77 4.86
C ILE A 69 7.05 2.30 5.42
N ALA A 70 8.15 2.85 4.91
CA ALA A 70 9.49 2.47 5.32
C ALA A 70 9.82 2.97 6.74
N PRO A 71 10.45 2.12 7.58
CA PRO A 71 11.12 2.58 8.79
C PRO A 71 12.19 3.63 8.45
N ARG A 72 12.37 4.62 9.34
CA ARG A 72 13.28 5.74 9.08
C ARG A 72 14.73 5.29 8.86
N GLU A 73 15.15 4.28 9.59
CA GLU A 73 16.48 3.65 9.54
C GLU A 73 16.76 2.90 8.22
N ALA A 74 15.73 2.51 7.47
CA ALA A 74 15.92 1.84 6.17
C ALA A 74 16.48 2.79 5.10
N GLY A 75 16.43 4.11 5.33
CA GLY A 75 17.00 5.11 4.41
C GLY A 75 16.35 5.13 3.02
N VAL A 76 15.09 4.71 2.94
CA VAL A 76 14.23 4.83 1.75
C VAL A 76 13.96 6.32 1.50
N ASN A 77 14.02 6.73 0.24
CA ASN A 77 13.76 8.11 -0.16
C ASN A 77 13.09 8.18 -1.54
N THR A 78 12.78 9.39 -1.99
CA THR A 78 12.06 9.65 -3.25
C THR A 78 12.97 10.11 -4.39
N SER A 79 14.26 9.74 -4.37
CA SER A 79 15.26 10.09 -5.41
C SER A 79 14.79 9.76 -6.83
N ALA A 80 14.05 8.66 -6.99
CA ALA A 80 13.48 8.22 -8.26
C ALA A 80 12.67 9.32 -8.97
N LEU A 81 11.99 10.20 -8.23
CA LEU A 81 11.17 11.26 -8.80
C LEU A 81 11.97 12.29 -9.62
N GLN A 82 13.30 12.38 -9.40
CA GLN A 82 14.19 13.26 -10.15
C GLN A 82 14.65 12.66 -11.50
N ILE A 83 14.33 11.39 -11.76
CA ILE A 83 14.73 10.68 -12.98
C ILE A 83 13.65 10.83 -14.04
N ASN A 84 14.00 11.31 -15.24
CA ASN A 84 13.04 11.52 -16.32
C ASN A 84 12.71 10.24 -17.10
N ASP A 85 13.69 9.36 -17.32
CA ASP A 85 13.47 8.10 -18.02
C ASP A 85 12.68 7.12 -17.14
N LEU A 86 11.54 6.64 -17.63
CA LEU A 86 10.61 5.86 -16.83
C LEU A 86 11.18 4.50 -16.40
N ILE A 87 12.00 3.86 -17.24
CA ILE A 87 12.62 2.58 -16.91
C ILE A 87 13.67 2.78 -15.82
N GLN A 88 14.53 3.78 -15.95
CA GLN A 88 15.52 4.12 -14.92
C GLN A 88 14.85 4.57 -13.61
N ARG A 89 13.75 5.33 -13.70
CA ARG A 89 12.95 5.72 -12.53
C ARG A 89 12.37 4.50 -11.82
N ALA A 90 11.76 3.59 -12.56
CA ALA A 90 11.22 2.36 -12.00
C ALA A 90 12.31 1.48 -11.38
N GLU A 91 13.48 1.42 -12.00
CA GLU A 91 14.64 0.71 -11.45
C GLU A 91 15.10 1.32 -10.13
N GLU A 92 15.23 2.65 -10.05
CA GLU A 92 15.58 3.33 -8.81
C GLU A 92 14.52 3.13 -7.72
N MET A 93 13.23 3.18 -8.08
CA MET A 93 12.13 2.87 -7.16
C MET A 93 12.24 1.43 -6.62
N LEU A 94 12.57 0.46 -7.47
CA LEU A 94 12.80 -0.92 -7.04
C LEU A 94 14.04 -1.08 -6.16
N ASN A 95 15.10 -0.29 -6.39
CA ASN A 95 16.25 -0.23 -5.48
C ASN A 95 15.85 0.31 -4.09
N GLN A 96 14.89 1.25 -4.02
CA GLN A 96 14.35 1.68 -2.73
C GLN A 96 13.54 0.57 -2.05
N ALA A 97 12.75 -0.19 -2.81
CA ALA A 97 12.03 -1.35 -2.27
C ALA A 97 12.96 -2.47 -1.79
N ASP A 98 14.14 -2.62 -2.40
CA ASP A 98 15.17 -3.60 -2.02
C ASP A 98 15.74 -3.34 -0.61
N LYS A 99 15.82 -2.07 -0.20
CA LYS A 99 16.20 -1.69 1.18
C LYS A 99 15.24 -2.21 2.24
N LEU A 100 14.02 -2.55 1.84
CA LEU A 100 12.98 -3.14 2.68
C LEU A 100 12.87 -4.66 2.47
N GLU A 101 13.77 -5.26 1.69
CA GLU A 101 13.72 -6.66 1.24
C GLU A 101 12.41 -6.98 0.46
N CYS A 102 11.81 -5.97 -0.15
CA CYS A 102 10.51 -6.08 -0.81
C CYS A 102 10.58 -6.07 -2.35
N ARG A 103 11.78 -6.05 -2.94
CA ARG A 103 11.98 -6.12 -4.39
C ARG A 103 11.70 -7.53 -4.91
N SER A 104 10.42 -7.86 -5.05
CA SER A 104 9.94 -9.15 -5.52
C SER A 104 8.84 -8.99 -6.58
N PHE A 105 8.63 -10.02 -7.38
CA PHE A 105 7.56 -10.16 -8.39
C PHE A 105 7.68 -9.29 -9.66
N VAL A 106 8.14 -8.05 -9.56
CA VAL A 106 8.20 -7.09 -10.68
C VAL A 106 9.64 -6.74 -11.09
N THR A 107 9.82 -6.50 -12.39
CA THR A 107 10.96 -5.76 -12.93
C THR A 107 10.56 -4.32 -13.27
N SER A 108 11.53 -3.44 -13.51
CA SER A 108 11.28 -2.07 -13.98
C SER A 108 10.47 -2.03 -15.27
N GLY A 109 10.70 -2.99 -16.17
CA GLY A 109 9.91 -3.17 -17.39
C GLY A 109 8.45 -3.53 -17.11
N ASP A 110 8.18 -4.39 -16.12
CA ASP A 110 6.82 -4.78 -15.76
C ASP A 110 6.01 -3.62 -15.15
N VAL A 111 6.68 -2.78 -14.36
CA VAL A 111 6.09 -1.54 -13.83
C VAL A 111 5.74 -0.59 -14.97
N VAL A 112 6.70 -0.26 -15.84
CA VAL A 112 6.49 0.69 -16.93
C VAL A 112 5.51 0.18 -17.98
N ASN A 113 5.40 -1.13 -18.17
CA ASN A 113 4.40 -1.74 -19.05
C ASN A 113 3.03 -1.90 -18.37
N GLY A 114 2.93 -1.69 -17.05
CA GLY A 114 1.67 -1.82 -16.31
C GLY A 114 1.16 -3.26 -16.23
N VAL A 115 2.06 -4.23 -16.03
CA VAL A 115 1.70 -5.65 -15.91
C VAL A 115 0.95 -5.86 -14.59
N GLU A 116 -0.37 -5.79 -14.66
CA GLU A 116 -1.27 -5.68 -13.49
C GLU A 116 -1.04 -6.77 -12.44
N LYS A 117 -0.95 -8.03 -12.86
CA LYS A 117 -0.78 -9.16 -11.93
C LYS A 117 0.52 -9.09 -11.13
N LEU A 118 1.61 -8.67 -11.78
CA LEU A 118 2.91 -8.56 -11.10
C LEU A 118 2.91 -7.35 -10.17
N ASN A 119 2.35 -6.22 -10.61
CA ASN A 119 2.20 -5.02 -9.77
C ASN A 119 1.32 -5.29 -8.54
N LEU A 120 0.19 -6.00 -8.71
CA LEU A 120 -0.65 -6.42 -7.59
C LEU A 120 0.12 -7.31 -6.60
N ALA A 121 0.91 -8.26 -7.09
CA ALA A 121 1.74 -9.11 -6.23
C ALA A 121 2.82 -8.30 -5.47
N PHE A 122 3.45 -7.34 -6.14
CA PHE A 122 4.39 -6.42 -5.52
C PHE A 122 3.74 -5.56 -4.42
N VAL A 123 2.57 -4.98 -4.68
CA VAL A 123 1.80 -4.20 -3.69
C VAL A 123 1.38 -5.07 -2.52
N ALA A 124 0.90 -6.28 -2.77
CA ALA A 124 0.54 -7.22 -1.71
C ALA A 124 1.75 -7.59 -0.84
N ASN A 125 2.94 -7.73 -1.43
CA ASN A 125 4.17 -7.96 -0.69
C ASN A 125 4.52 -6.79 0.23
N LEU A 126 4.43 -5.55 -0.28
CA LEU A 126 4.66 -4.36 0.53
C LEU A 126 3.68 -4.27 1.69
N PHE A 127 2.38 -4.46 1.43
CA PHE A 127 1.34 -4.42 2.46
C PHE A 127 1.54 -5.47 3.56
N ASN A 128 1.91 -6.70 3.19
CA ASN A 128 2.11 -7.79 4.15
C ASN A 128 3.32 -7.57 5.08
N ASN A 129 4.36 -6.87 4.61
CA ASN A 129 5.58 -6.64 5.39
C ASN A 129 5.59 -5.27 6.09
N TYR A 130 4.98 -4.26 5.47
CA TYR A 130 4.99 -2.87 5.92
C TYR A 130 3.59 -2.24 5.76
N PRO A 131 2.58 -2.69 6.53
CA PRO A 131 1.23 -2.13 6.43
C PRO A 131 1.19 -0.63 6.79
N GLY A 132 1.99 -0.19 7.77
CA GLY A 132 2.07 1.23 8.17
C GLY A 132 0.72 1.81 8.63
N LEU A 133 -0.14 0.97 9.20
CA LEU A 133 -1.49 1.35 9.65
C LEU A 133 -1.58 1.69 11.13
N ASP A 134 -0.50 1.47 11.88
CA ASP A 134 -0.45 1.82 13.30
C ASP A 134 -0.30 3.33 13.46
N ASP A 135 -1.16 3.91 14.30
CA ASP A 135 -1.13 5.32 14.63
C ASP A 135 -0.03 5.59 15.68
N PRO A 136 0.97 6.45 15.42
CA PRO A 136 1.86 6.93 16.47
C PRO A 136 1.12 7.80 17.50
N GLU A 137 -0.08 8.30 17.17
CA GLU A 137 -0.98 8.99 18.10
C GLU A 137 -2.12 8.03 18.45
N GLY A 138 -1.85 7.11 19.37
CA GLY A 138 -2.80 6.07 19.76
C GLY A 138 -4.14 6.63 20.20
N GLU A 139 -5.21 6.29 19.48
CA GLU A 139 -6.60 6.22 19.93
C GLU A 139 -7.47 5.70 18.77
N ASN A 140 -7.60 4.38 18.64
CA ASN A 140 -8.78 3.73 18.04
C ASN A 140 -8.73 2.22 18.28
N GLU A 141 -8.89 1.83 19.54
CA GLU A 141 -9.27 0.45 19.87
C GLU A 141 -10.77 0.30 19.62
N PHE A 142 -11.14 -0.08 18.39
CA PHE A 142 -12.51 -0.53 18.12
C PHE A 142 -12.71 -1.88 18.81
N VAL A 143 -13.31 -1.87 20.00
CA VAL A 143 -13.81 -3.07 20.66
C VAL A 143 -14.97 -3.59 19.82
N ILE A 144 -14.75 -4.67 19.09
CA ILE A 144 -15.83 -5.42 18.47
C ILE A 144 -16.56 -6.13 19.62
N GLU A 145 -17.70 -5.59 20.07
CA GLU A 145 -18.58 -6.33 20.96
C GLU A 145 -19.11 -7.56 20.20
N GLU A 146 -18.51 -8.73 20.46
CA GLU A 146 -19.15 -10.00 20.13
C GLU A 146 -20.44 -10.10 20.95
N THR A 147 -21.58 -9.81 20.31
CA THR A 147 -22.88 -10.14 20.89
C THR A 147 -22.98 -11.66 21.00
N ARG A 148 -22.69 -12.21 22.18
CA ARG A 148 -23.10 -13.55 22.57
C ARG A 148 -24.63 -13.60 22.52
N GLU A 149 -25.19 -14.20 21.48
CA GLU A 149 -26.55 -14.75 21.55
C GLU A 149 -26.50 -16.02 22.40
N GLU A 150 -26.89 -15.91 23.66
CA GLU A 150 -27.40 -17.05 24.42
C GLU A 150 -28.84 -17.34 23.97
N LYS A 151 -29.06 -18.50 23.37
CA LYS A 151 -30.19 -19.38 23.70
C LYS A 151 -30.01 -20.79 23.18
#